data_AF-A0A920AG36-F1
#
_entry.id   AF-A0A920AG36-F1
#
_cell.length_a   1.000
_cell.length_b   1.000
_cell.length_c   1.000
_cell.angle_alpha   90.00
_cell.angle_beta   90.00
_cell.angle_gamma   90.00
#
_symmetry.space_group_name_H-M   'P 1'
#
loop_
_entity.id
_entity.type
_entity.pdbx_description
1 polymer ?
#
loop_
_entity_poly.entity_id
_entity_poly.type
_entity_poly.pdbx_seq_one_letter_code
_entity_poly.pdbx_strand_id
1 'polypeptide(L)'
;MPSHHSKASALTSASPDRMEKRIAHWQQIAISACEQCGRVKVPSITPPQSLAVWVENVSAEQKWVLHCADNTDASASAMTPGTPRDAALLIGPEGGLTDQEFAAASTEGFQLLQLGPRVLRTETAPAAALSVLGVFWGEMPS
;
A
#
# COMPACT_ATOMS: atom_id res chain seq x y z
N MET A 1 -23.82 15.37 23.03
CA MET A 1 -23.07 15.98 21.92
C MET A 1 -22.59 14.87 20.99
N PRO A 2 -22.61 15.08 19.66
CA PRO A 2 -22.86 14.02 18.69
C PRO A 2 -21.61 13.25 18.25
N SER A 3 -21.82 11.95 18.05
CA SER A 3 -21.24 10.99 17.10
C SER A 3 -19.95 11.32 16.34
N HIS A 4 -18.99 10.40 16.39
CA HIS A 4 -18.39 9.86 15.17
C HIS A 4 -18.25 8.34 15.28
N HIS A 5 -19.10 7.64 14.51
CA HIS A 5 -19.05 6.21 14.32
C HIS A 5 -17.79 5.82 13.54
N SER A 6 -16.97 4.96 14.15
CA SER A 6 -15.97 4.17 13.45
C SER A 6 -16.66 3.25 12.42
N LYS A 7 -16.42 3.49 11.13
CA LYS A 7 -16.75 2.55 10.06
C LYS A 7 -15.49 1.78 9.66
N ALA A 8 -14.98 0.97 10.57
CA ALA A 8 -13.98 -0.05 10.27
C ALA A 8 -14.63 -1.44 10.40
N SER A 9 -15.46 -1.84 9.43
CA SER A 9 -15.87 -3.25 9.30
C SER A 9 -16.52 -3.52 7.94
N ALA A 10 -15.70 -3.78 6.92
CA ALA A 10 -16.18 -4.34 5.65
C ALA A 10 -15.44 -5.61 5.22
N LEU A 11 -14.37 -6.00 5.93
CA LEU A 11 -13.60 -7.22 5.63
C LEU A 11 -14.14 -8.46 6.36
N THR A 12 -15.02 -8.31 7.35
CA THR A 12 -15.50 -9.41 8.20
C THR A 12 -16.83 -10.04 7.75
N SER A 13 -17.41 -9.65 6.61
CA SER A 13 -18.79 -10.06 6.22
C SER A 13 -18.92 -10.80 4.87
N ALA A 14 -17.80 -11.09 4.19
CA ALA A 14 -17.83 -11.95 3.00
C ALA A 14 -17.70 -13.42 3.41
N SER A 15 -18.60 -14.29 2.93
CA SER A 15 -18.38 -15.74 3.07
C SER A 15 -17.09 -16.14 2.36
N PRO A 16 -16.36 -17.17 2.82
CA PRO A 16 -15.12 -17.65 2.20
C PRO A 16 -15.24 -17.78 0.67
N ASP A 17 -16.32 -18.40 0.20
CA ASP A 17 -16.62 -18.58 -1.23
C ASP A 17 -16.73 -17.26 -2.01
N ARG A 18 -17.24 -16.18 -1.39
CA ARG A 18 -17.32 -14.86 -2.03
C ARG A 18 -15.93 -14.24 -2.12
N MET A 19 -15.07 -14.44 -1.13
CA MET A 19 -13.72 -13.90 -1.14
C MET A 19 -12.86 -14.59 -2.20
N GLU A 20 -12.91 -15.92 -2.28
CA GLU A 20 -12.20 -16.70 -3.30
C GLU A 20 -12.56 -16.25 -4.72
N LYS A 21 -13.87 -16.04 -4.99
CA LYS A 21 -14.33 -15.51 -6.29
C LYS A 21 -13.79 -14.12 -6.59
N ARG A 22 -13.68 -13.23 -5.58
CA ARG A 22 -13.11 -11.88 -5.76
C ARG A 22 -11.62 -11.93 -6.05
N ILE A 23 -10.87 -12.77 -5.34
CA ILE A 23 -9.43 -12.95 -5.57
C ILE A 23 -9.20 -13.50 -6.98
N ALA A 24 -9.94 -14.53 -7.39
CA ALA A 24 -9.85 -15.09 -8.75
C ALA A 24 -10.15 -14.03 -9.82
N HIS A 25 -11.17 -13.20 -9.59
CA HIS A 25 -11.50 -12.10 -10.49
C HIS A 25 -10.38 -11.05 -10.59
N TRP A 26 -9.81 -10.61 -9.46
CA TRP A 26 -8.69 -9.65 -9.46
C TRP A 26 -7.42 -10.23 -10.09
N GLN A 27 -7.16 -11.52 -9.87
CA GLN A 27 -6.05 -12.21 -10.52
C GLN A 27 -6.22 -12.20 -12.04
N GLN A 28 -7.44 -12.37 -12.55
CA GLN A 28 -7.71 -12.29 -13.98
C GLN A 28 -7.53 -10.88 -14.55
N ILE A 29 -7.92 -9.84 -13.80
CA ILE A 29 -7.62 -8.45 -14.17
C ILE A 29 -6.11 -8.24 -14.26
N ALA A 30 -5.33 -8.76 -13.31
CA ALA A 30 -3.87 -8.64 -13.33
C ALA A 30 -3.24 -9.35 -14.54
N ILE A 31 -3.78 -10.51 -14.93
CA ILE A 31 -3.35 -11.24 -16.15
C ILE A 31 -3.61 -10.38 -17.39
N SER A 32 -4.85 -9.91 -17.59
CA SER A 32 -5.21 -9.09 -18.76
C SER A 32 -4.44 -7.77 -18.81
N ALA A 33 -4.15 -7.16 -17.67
CA ALA A 33 -3.30 -5.97 -17.60
C ALA A 33 -1.86 -6.27 -18.06
N CYS A 34 -1.29 -7.43 -17.65
CA CYS A 34 0.04 -7.85 -18.09
C CYS A 34 0.09 -8.15 -19.59
N GLU A 35 -0.94 -8.77 -20.15
CA GLU A 35 -1.07 -9.01 -21.60
C GLU A 35 -1.10 -7.68 -22.36
N GLN A 36 -1.81 -6.67 -21.85
CA GLN A 36 -1.95 -5.37 -22.48
C GLN A 36 -0.67 -4.52 -22.40
N CYS A 37 0.04 -4.56 -21.27
CA CYS A 37 1.25 -3.77 -21.07
C CYS A 37 2.55 -4.49 -21.45
N GLY A 38 2.47 -5.77 -21.86
CA GLY A 38 3.63 -6.57 -22.28
C GLY A 38 4.48 -7.11 -21.13
N ARG A 39 3.97 -7.11 -19.88
CA ARG A 39 4.70 -7.62 -18.71
C ARG A 39 4.70 -9.14 -18.71
N VAL A 40 5.88 -9.76 -18.68
CA VAL A 40 6.05 -11.23 -18.76
C VAL A 40 5.81 -11.98 -17.43
N LYS A 41 5.77 -11.25 -16.31
CA LYS A 41 5.53 -11.82 -14.98
C LYS A 41 4.28 -11.20 -14.37
N VAL A 42 3.23 -12.01 -14.23
CA VAL A 42 1.97 -11.61 -13.61
C VAL A 42 2.14 -11.50 -12.09
N PRO A 43 1.70 -10.39 -11.45
CA PRO A 43 1.71 -10.29 -10.00
C PRO A 43 0.66 -11.20 -9.36
N SER A 44 0.99 -11.82 -8.24
CA SER A 44 0.08 -12.64 -7.45
C SER A 44 -0.79 -11.79 -6.53
N ILE A 45 -2.09 -12.05 -6.48
CA ILE A 45 -3.02 -11.45 -5.52
C ILE A 45 -3.23 -12.40 -4.34
N THR A 46 -2.72 -12.04 -3.17
CA THR A 46 -2.84 -12.86 -1.95
C THR A 46 -4.19 -12.65 -1.26
N PRO A 47 -4.68 -13.63 -0.47
CA PRO A 47 -5.86 -13.44 0.36
C PRO A 47 -5.74 -12.24 1.30
N PRO A 48 -6.85 -11.52 1.57
CA PRO A 48 -6.83 -10.45 2.56
C PRO A 48 -6.43 -10.99 3.93
N GLN A 49 -5.65 -10.19 4.65
CA GLN A 49 -5.20 -10.48 6.00
C GLN A 49 -5.29 -9.20 6.84
N SER A 50 -5.25 -9.35 8.16
CA SER A 50 -5.22 -8.18 9.05
C SER A 50 -3.94 -7.38 8.85
N LEU A 51 -4.01 -6.07 9.08
CA LEU A 51 -2.85 -5.20 8.98
C LEU A 51 -1.71 -5.65 9.89
N ALA A 52 -2.03 -5.99 11.15
CA ALA A 52 -1.06 -6.43 12.14
C ALA A 52 -0.26 -7.65 11.66
N VAL A 53 -0.96 -8.69 11.18
CA VAL A 53 -0.31 -9.90 10.64
C VAL A 53 0.57 -9.57 9.44
N TRP A 54 0.11 -8.73 8.51
CA TRP A 54 0.91 -8.41 7.33
C TRP A 54 2.18 -7.63 7.68
N VAL A 55 2.07 -6.62 8.53
CA VAL A 55 3.16 -5.75 8.95
C VAL A 55 4.27 -6.53 9.67
N GLU A 56 3.89 -7.48 10.54
CA GLU A 56 4.81 -8.35 11.27
C GLU A 56 5.53 -9.38 10.36
N ASN A 57 4.84 -9.91 9.35
CA ASN A 57 5.36 -11.02 8.55
C ASN A 57 6.03 -10.62 7.24
N VAL A 58 5.79 -9.40 6.74
CA VAL A 58 6.35 -8.96 5.46
C VAL A 58 7.85 -8.69 5.58
N SER A 59 8.63 -9.42 4.79
CA SER A 59 10.07 -9.22 4.64
C SER A 59 10.35 -8.51 3.33
N ALA A 60 10.95 -7.33 3.43
CA ALA A 60 11.46 -6.56 2.29
C ALA A 60 12.65 -5.72 2.75
N GLU A 61 13.60 -5.47 1.85
CA GLU A 61 14.75 -4.61 2.06
C GLU A 61 14.32 -3.18 2.39
N GLN A 62 13.28 -2.70 1.71
CA GLN A 62 12.69 -1.40 1.99
C GLN A 62 11.19 -1.53 2.27
N LYS A 63 10.72 -0.83 3.30
CA LYS A 63 9.32 -0.84 3.73
C LYS A 63 8.83 0.59 3.91
N TRP A 64 7.71 0.93 3.28
CA TRP A 64 7.13 2.28 3.35
C TRP A 64 5.66 2.27 3.72
N VAL A 65 5.24 3.27 4.50
CA VAL A 65 3.84 3.62 4.68
C VAL A 65 3.55 4.90 3.91
N LEU A 66 2.61 4.84 2.99
CA LEU A 66 2.07 6.02 2.34
C LEU A 66 1.07 6.70 3.29
N HIS A 67 1.49 7.83 3.85
CA HIS A 67 0.69 8.59 4.79
C HIS A 67 0.88 10.10 4.56
N CYS A 68 -0.20 10.87 4.71
CA CYS A 68 -0.16 12.32 4.67
C CYS A 68 -0.02 12.81 6.11
N ALA A 69 1.19 13.19 6.52
CA ALA A 69 1.40 13.76 7.84
C ALA A 69 1.08 15.26 7.82
N ASP A 70 0.10 15.68 8.61
CA ASP A 70 -0.32 17.08 8.72
C ASP A 70 0.70 17.95 9.48
N ASN A 71 1.58 17.31 10.26
CA ASN A 71 2.59 17.95 11.09
C ASN A 71 4.00 17.44 10.76
N THR A 72 4.88 18.38 10.44
CA THR A 72 6.23 18.28 9.87
C THR A 72 7.32 17.68 10.78
N ASP A 73 6.98 16.84 11.75
CA ASP A 73 7.99 16.19 12.61
C ASP A 73 8.32 14.75 12.18
N ALA A 74 7.41 14.09 11.46
CA ALA A 74 7.73 12.84 10.78
C ALA A 74 8.51 13.19 9.51
N SER A 75 9.84 13.15 9.59
CA SER A 75 10.68 13.30 8.41
C SER A 75 10.32 12.19 7.42
N ALA A 76 9.74 12.56 6.27
CA ALA A 76 9.56 11.63 5.17
C ALA A 76 10.94 11.00 4.90
N SER A 77 11.02 9.68 4.90
CA SER A 77 12.32 9.04 4.77
C SER A 77 12.90 9.37 3.41
N ALA A 78 14.15 9.81 3.42
CA ALA A 78 14.89 9.99 2.18
C ALA A 78 14.96 8.63 1.49
N MET A 79 14.40 8.55 0.28
CA MET A 79 14.55 7.36 -0.54
C MET A 79 16.05 7.09 -0.74
N THR A 80 16.49 5.90 -0.35
CA THR A 80 17.91 5.54 -0.46
C THR A 80 18.28 5.36 -1.93
N PRO A 81 19.38 5.95 -2.42
CA PRO A 81 19.84 5.74 -3.80
C PRO A 81 20.11 4.26 -4.08
N GLY A 82 19.73 3.81 -5.28
CA GLY A 82 19.85 2.43 -5.73
C GLY A 82 18.53 1.68 -5.72
N THR A 83 18.40 0.71 -6.63
CA THR A 83 17.19 -0.13 -6.75
C THR A 83 17.25 -1.22 -5.68
N PRO A 84 16.31 -1.28 -4.73
CA PRO A 84 16.27 -2.34 -3.73
C PRO A 84 15.94 -3.68 -4.38
N ARG A 85 16.34 -4.78 -3.74
CA ARG A 85 15.99 -6.14 -4.19
C ARG A 85 14.49 -6.36 -4.16
N ASP A 86 13.84 -5.90 -3.10
CA ASP A 86 12.41 -5.98 -2.88
C ASP A 86 11.93 -4.82 -1.99
N ALA A 87 10.65 -4.47 -2.15
CA ALA A 87 10.03 -3.36 -1.46
C ALA A 87 8.61 -3.73 -1.01
N ALA A 88 8.23 -3.28 0.18
CA ALA A 88 6.87 -3.33 0.69
C ALA A 88 6.31 -1.91 0.80
N LEU A 89 5.09 -1.71 0.30
CA LEU A 89 4.38 -0.43 0.37
C LEU A 89 3.02 -0.64 1.02
N LEU A 90 2.81 -0.03 2.18
CA LEU A 90 1.54 0.02 2.89
C LEU A 90 0.76 1.25 2.45
N ILE A 91 -0.48 1.04 2.00
CA ILE A 91 -1.40 2.11 1.62
C ILE A 91 -2.68 1.92 2.43
N GLY A 92 -3.04 2.95 3.19
CA GLY A 92 -4.24 2.94 4.02
C GLY A 92 -5.55 3.07 3.20
N PRO A 93 -6.70 2.87 3.85
CA PRO A 93 -8.02 3.15 3.27
C PRO A 93 -8.24 4.67 3.08
N GLU A 94 -9.41 5.05 2.57
CA GLU A 94 -9.77 6.47 2.33
C GLU A 94 -9.68 7.35 3.58
N GLY A 95 -9.95 6.78 4.76
CA GLY A 95 -9.82 7.46 6.05
C GLY A 95 -8.39 7.54 6.59
N GLY A 96 -7.40 7.07 5.83
CA GLY A 96 -6.02 6.95 6.29
C GLY A 96 -5.80 5.81 7.27
N LEU A 97 -4.57 5.72 7.79
CA LEU A 97 -4.21 4.87 8.91
C LEU A 97 -4.35 5.67 10.19
N THR A 98 -4.76 5.01 11.26
CA THR A 98 -4.70 5.60 12.62
C THR A 98 -3.25 5.75 13.08
N ASP A 99 -3.00 6.64 14.03
CA ASP A 99 -1.66 6.81 14.64
C ASP A 99 -1.13 5.50 15.23
N GLN A 100 -2.01 4.67 15.79
CA GLN A 100 -1.66 3.36 16.34
C GLN A 100 -1.21 2.38 15.24
N GLU A 101 -1.90 2.35 14.11
CA GLU A 101 -1.53 1.51 12.96
C GLU A 101 -0.23 1.98 12.31
N PHE A 102 -0.03 3.29 12.20
CA PHE A 102 1.22 3.86 11.70
C PHE A 102 2.39 3.55 12.64
N ALA A 103 2.20 3.69 13.95
CA ALA A 103 3.21 3.35 14.94
C ALA A 103 3.58 1.86 14.90
N ALA A 104 2.58 0.96 14.78
CA ALA A 104 2.82 -0.47 14.64
C ALA A 104 3.58 -0.83 13.34
N ALA A 105 3.31 -0.15 12.24
CA ALA A 105 4.10 -0.30 11.02
C ALA A 105 5.54 0.19 11.23
N SER A 106 5.70 1.34 11.88
CA SER A 106 7.01 1.92 12.16
C SER A 106 7.89 1.01 13.03
N THR A 107 7.31 0.29 14.02
CA THR A 107 8.05 -0.67 14.84
C THR A 107 8.59 -1.86 14.04
N GLU A 108 7.92 -2.24 12.95
CA GLU A 108 8.36 -3.30 12.03
C GLU A 108 9.27 -2.79 10.89
N GLY A 109 9.80 -1.58 11.04
CA GLY A 109 10.77 -0.97 10.14
C GLY A 109 10.17 -0.28 8.92
N PHE A 110 8.86 -0.03 8.92
CA PHE A 110 8.27 0.80 7.87
C PHE A 110 8.61 2.28 8.06
N GLN A 111 8.93 2.94 6.96
CA GLN A 111 9.27 4.35 6.94
C GLN A 111 8.17 5.19 6.29
N LEU A 112 8.01 6.44 6.70
CA LEU A 112 7.05 7.35 6.08
C LEU A 112 7.45 7.67 4.63
N LEU A 113 6.53 7.43 3.68
CA LEU A 113 6.59 7.92 2.30
C LEU A 113 5.50 8.95 2.09
N GLN A 114 5.87 10.14 1.62
CA GLN A 114 4.94 11.25 1.41
C GLN A 114 5.00 11.76 -0.03
N LEU A 115 3.84 11.85 -0.70
CA LEU A 115 3.71 12.28 -2.10
C LEU A 115 3.23 13.74 -2.22
N GLY A 116 3.82 14.61 -1.38
CA GLY A 116 3.44 16.01 -1.25
C GLY A 116 2.41 16.27 -0.14
N PRO A 117 1.83 17.48 -0.09
CA PRO A 117 1.02 17.95 1.04
C PRO A 117 -0.47 17.62 0.91
N ARG A 118 -0.89 16.90 -0.14
CA ARG A 118 -2.30 16.64 -0.42
C ARG A 118 -2.63 15.19 -0.14
N VAL A 119 -3.74 14.97 0.56
CA VAL A 119 -4.35 13.64 0.67
C VAL A 119 -4.78 13.19 -0.72
N LEU A 120 -4.22 12.07 -1.17
CA LEU A 120 -4.62 11.41 -2.41
C LEU A 120 -5.80 10.48 -2.12
N ARG A 121 -6.73 10.36 -3.08
CA ARG A 121 -7.78 9.34 -3.00
C ARG A 121 -7.15 7.95 -3.01
N THR A 122 -7.81 6.99 -2.35
CA THR A 122 -7.36 5.59 -2.23
C THR A 122 -7.04 4.94 -3.57
N GLU A 123 -7.75 5.32 -4.64
CA GLU A 123 -7.51 4.83 -6.01
C GLU A 123 -6.29 5.47 -6.68
N THR A 124 -5.96 6.71 -6.31
CA THR A 124 -4.85 7.49 -6.91
C THR A 124 -3.53 7.24 -6.20
N ALA A 125 -3.58 7.03 -4.89
CA ALA A 125 -2.39 6.90 -4.04
C ALA A 125 -1.44 5.77 -4.49
N PRO A 126 -1.93 4.54 -4.82
CA PRO A 126 -1.08 3.46 -5.30
C PRO A 126 -0.41 3.76 -6.64
N ALA A 127 -1.18 4.28 -7.61
CA ALA A 127 -0.65 4.60 -8.93
C ALA A 127 0.41 5.71 -8.85
N ALA A 128 0.16 6.77 -8.08
CA ALA A 128 1.11 7.84 -7.87
C ALA A 128 2.40 7.36 -7.18
N ALA A 129 2.28 6.54 -6.12
CA ALA A 129 3.41 5.98 -5.42
C ALA A 129 4.28 5.12 -6.34
N LEU A 130 3.67 4.18 -7.06
CA LEU A 130 4.39 3.30 -7.97
C LEU A 130 5.09 4.06 -9.10
N SER A 131 4.48 5.11 -9.65
CA SER A 131 5.12 5.96 -10.65
C SER A 131 6.34 6.70 -10.10
N VAL A 132 6.24 7.28 -8.91
CA VAL A 132 7.34 8.00 -8.26
C VAL A 132 8.49 7.05 -7.93
N LEU A 133 8.19 5.88 -7.37
CA LEU A 133 9.18 4.84 -7.10
C LEU A 133 9.84 4.35 -8.41
N GLY A 134 9.05 4.16 -9.47
CA GLY A 134 9.53 3.75 -10.79
C GLY A 134 10.49 4.75 -11.43
N VAL A 135 10.19 6.05 -11.35
CA VAL A 135 11.10 7.12 -11.81
C VAL A 135 12.36 7.15 -10.96
N PHE A 136 12.23 7.07 -9.63
CA PHE A 136 13.36 7.14 -8.70
C PHE A 136 14.36 5.99 -8.91
N TRP A 137 13.90 4.78 -9.24
CA TRP A 137 14.75 3.62 -9.54
C TRP A 137 15.12 3.46 -11.01
N GLY A 138 14.71 4.39 -11.88
CA GLY A 138 15.04 4.36 -13.30
C GLY A 138 14.30 3.31 -14.13
N GLU A 139 13.20 2.75 -13.61
CA GLU A 139 12.28 1.87 -14.36
C GLU A 139 11.39 2.68 -15.31
N MET A 140 11.15 3.96 -15.00
CA MET A 140 10.46 4.91 -15.88
C MET A 140 11.39 6.08 -16.23
N PRO A 141 11.28 6.63 -17.45
CA PRO A 141 12.00 7.84 -17.82
C PRO A 141 11.54 9.02 -16.92
N SER A 142 12.51 9.80 -16.48
CA SER A 142 12.33 11.02 -15.69
C SER A 142 11.88 12.21 -16.52
#